data_AF-A0A261AXV3-F1
#
_entry.id   AF-A0A261AXV3-F1
#
_cell.length_a   1.000
_cell.length_b   1.000
_cell.length_c   1.000
_cell.angle_alpha   90.00
_cell.angle_beta   90.00
_cell.angle_gamma   90.00
#
_symmetry.space_group_name_H-M   'P 1'
#
loop_
_entity.id
_entity.type
_entity.pdbx_description
1 polymer ?
#
loop_
_entity_poly.entity_id
_entity_poly.type
_entity_poly.pdbx_seq_one_letter_code
_entity_poly.pdbx_strand_id
1 'polypeptide(L)'
;MSGCPMLTFQLSNILPSLTKLYIPSCRLKRKEFLSICDNMKNLKELDMTYTNTSFTSLQGIRNLSNLKTLRIAALHICSQEDMAEIFELNQLETLDISQRIINFSGEGGVRPPQVEQTQIFMQLIAQGRVLPALKYLEISRTRIEQDQVLTFLNNHPKLELMGLVEVDLHRDFVAPNPRVRLLTERTVADCIDALEFYLKRDDTHEMTIEALVDKMAVAVEENYESLEESVLRNVFQLCLAFPGFEKYPVVYGHMEFVDSWRLFMLHGRPSVSIWRVRELDLLDYDVLCDRAVKFVQHAIKVRAQLTQTREPRRPAETALFECAMTVLASYLGKTSDDKYNQLFKDENWKRMLLTAGRAKKIRHPGIYLLWLEVVEKFSTRRVTESIDMGEMIIEAVAENVGIFNHNYRTQSKTLRMLEGIVPYLRVESLKKMFQKNLIEILGEILHKKEYNRHKEVASLLATVYFLCNPDFSAENKENLVAEVVRMVKSYRMENGEDAKRVFLHVISKGRSPDAQNFGNWVVSQIMQMGEESATDAERNVIVLD
;
A
#
# COMPACT_ATOMS: atom_id res chain seq x y z
N MET A 1 23.24 11.22 -20.80
CA MET A 1 23.60 11.10 -22.24
C MET A 1 23.26 12.42 -22.92
N SER A 2 24.28 13.17 -23.33
CA SER A 2 24.16 14.49 -23.94
C SER A 2 24.39 14.41 -25.45
N GLY A 3 23.39 14.85 -26.23
CA GLY A 3 23.54 15.24 -27.63
C GLY A 3 23.47 14.09 -28.63
N CYS A 4 22.37 14.01 -29.38
CA CYS A 4 22.29 13.24 -30.62
C CYS A 4 22.02 14.16 -31.83
N PRO A 5 22.90 15.15 -32.12
CA PRO A 5 22.73 16.08 -33.23
C PRO A 5 22.89 15.45 -34.63
N MET A 6 23.37 14.20 -34.72
CA MET A 6 23.55 13.50 -36.00
C MET A 6 22.27 12.86 -36.54
N LEU A 7 21.21 12.74 -35.73
CA LEU A 7 20.05 11.92 -36.11
C LEU A 7 19.16 12.58 -37.17
N THR A 8 18.82 13.88 -37.11
CA THR A 8 17.65 14.37 -37.88
C THR A 8 17.84 14.45 -39.39
N PHE A 9 19.01 14.92 -39.89
CA PHE A 9 19.28 14.96 -41.34
C PHE A 9 19.52 13.58 -41.95
N GLN A 10 20.12 12.65 -41.18
CA GLN A 10 20.30 11.28 -41.64
C GLN A 10 18.96 10.51 -41.62
N LEU A 11 18.13 10.72 -40.60
CA LEU A 11 16.84 10.04 -40.46
C LEU A 11 15.87 10.36 -41.60
N SER A 12 15.80 11.59 -42.08
CA SER A 12 14.89 11.92 -43.19
C SER A 12 15.30 11.24 -44.51
N ASN A 13 16.61 11.04 -44.73
CA ASN A 13 17.13 10.33 -45.90
C ASN A 13 16.97 8.82 -45.78
N ILE A 14 17.10 8.26 -44.57
CA ILE A 14 16.99 6.82 -44.31
C ILE A 14 15.52 6.39 -44.23
N LEU A 15 14.65 7.25 -43.68
CA LEU A 15 13.23 6.95 -43.41
C LEU A 15 12.31 8.00 -44.07
N PRO A 16 12.32 8.16 -45.41
CA PRO A 16 11.50 9.17 -46.10
C PRO A 16 9.99 8.95 -45.94
N SER A 17 9.57 7.74 -45.56
CA SER A 17 8.17 7.37 -45.30
C SER A 17 7.76 7.48 -43.83
N LEU A 18 8.60 8.08 -42.97
CA LEU A 18 8.29 8.22 -41.55
C LEU A 18 7.03 9.08 -41.35
N THR A 19 6.03 8.53 -40.66
CA THR A 19 4.76 9.21 -40.37
C THR A 19 4.60 9.59 -38.91
N LYS A 20 5.40 9.00 -38.01
CA LYS A 20 5.36 9.27 -36.57
C LYS A 20 6.78 9.43 -36.06
N LEU A 21 7.03 10.48 -35.28
CA LEU A 21 8.32 10.72 -34.63
C LEU A 21 8.09 11.09 -33.16
N TYR A 22 8.62 10.24 -32.27
CA TYR A 22 8.59 10.45 -30.83
C TYR A 22 10.00 10.72 -30.34
N ILE A 23 10.24 11.95 -29.88
CA ILE A 23 11.54 12.38 -29.32
C ILE A 23 11.35 13.10 -27.96
N PRO A 24 10.61 12.52 -27.01
CA PRO A 24 10.40 13.15 -25.72
C PRO A 24 11.72 13.27 -24.96
N SER A 25 11.85 14.29 -24.10
CA SER A 25 13.02 14.51 -23.24
C SER A 25 14.36 14.63 -23.99
N CYS A 26 14.33 14.93 -25.28
CA CYS A 26 15.53 15.11 -26.09
C CYS A 26 16.09 16.53 -25.97
N ARG A 27 17.39 16.70 -26.19
CA ARG A 27 18.00 18.04 -26.33
C ARG A 27 18.00 18.46 -27.80
N LEU A 28 16.86 18.95 -28.27
CA LEU A 28 16.69 19.40 -29.66
C LEU A 28 17.19 20.84 -29.81
N LYS A 29 18.11 21.06 -30.75
CA LYS A 29 18.56 22.40 -31.16
C LYS A 29 17.64 22.92 -32.27
N ARG A 30 17.58 24.25 -32.41
CA ARG A 30 16.82 24.93 -33.47
C ARG A 30 17.09 24.37 -34.88
N LYS A 31 18.36 24.15 -35.24
CA LYS A 31 18.75 23.59 -36.55
C LYS A 31 18.21 22.17 -36.78
N GLU A 32 18.16 21.35 -35.73
CA GLU A 32 17.66 19.98 -35.83
C GLU A 32 16.15 19.95 -36.02
N PHE A 33 15.42 20.83 -35.32
CA PHE A 33 13.99 21.02 -35.51
C PHE A 33 13.65 21.53 -36.91
N LEU A 34 14.38 22.52 -37.44
CA LEU A 34 14.22 22.95 -38.83
C LEU A 34 14.45 21.79 -39.81
N SER A 35 15.49 20.99 -39.58
CA SER A 35 15.75 19.81 -40.40
C SER A 35 14.58 18.81 -40.39
N ILE A 36 13.94 18.59 -39.24
CA ILE A 36 12.72 17.76 -39.15
C ILE A 36 11.60 18.40 -39.99
N CYS A 37 11.32 19.68 -39.79
CA CYS A 37 10.26 20.40 -40.51
C CYS A 37 10.48 20.43 -42.03
N ASP A 38 11.74 20.58 -42.45
CA ASP A 38 12.10 20.74 -43.85
C ASP A 38 12.16 19.41 -44.60
N ASN A 39 12.56 18.32 -43.94
CA ASN A 39 12.81 17.05 -44.60
C ASN A 39 11.76 15.96 -44.32
N MET A 40 10.95 16.07 -43.26
CA MET A 40 10.00 15.01 -42.85
C MET A 40 8.53 15.37 -43.14
N LYS A 41 8.24 15.75 -44.40
CA LYS A 41 6.91 16.23 -44.84
C LYS A 41 5.76 15.23 -44.67
N ASN A 42 6.08 13.94 -44.53
CA ASN A 42 5.10 12.87 -44.36
C ASN A 42 4.67 12.65 -42.90
N LEU A 43 5.25 13.41 -41.95
CA LEU A 43 4.88 13.30 -40.54
C LEU A 43 3.41 13.66 -40.32
N LYS A 44 2.73 12.77 -39.61
CA LYS A 44 1.36 12.89 -39.11
C LYS A 44 1.32 13.04 -37.59
N GLU A 45 2.33 12.51 -36.90
CA GLU A 45 2.48 12.66 -35.45
C GLU A 45 3.90 13.10 -35.10
N LEU A 46 4.01 14.16 -34.31
CA LEU A 46 5.26 14.66 -33.76
C LEU A 46 5.10 14.88 -32.26
N ASP A 47 5.93 14.20 -31.48
CA ASP A 47 6.01 14.36 -30.04
C ASP A 47 7.40 14.82 -29.63
N MET A 48 7.45 16.02 -29.06
CA MET A 48 8.65 16.68 -28.54
C MET A 48 8.47 17.06 -27.06
N THR A 49 7.59 16.37 -26.34
CA THR A 49 7.29 16.62 -24.93
C THR A 49 8.55 16.60 -24.07
N TYR A 50 8.71 17.55 -23.14
CA TYR A 50 9.90 17.71 -22.30
C TYR A 50 11.22 17.93 -23.05
N THR A 51 11.18 18.35 -24.31
CA THR A 51 12.40 18.72 -25.03
C THR A 51 12.99 19.99 -24.42
N ASN A 52 14.31 19.98 -24.22
CA ASN A 52 15.15 20.99 -23.54
C ASN A 52 14.61 22.44 -23.45
N THR A 53 14.87 23.10 -22.32
CA THR A 53 14.46 24.48 -22.01
C THR A 53 14.99 25.56 -22.95
N SER A 54 16.01 25.25 -23.76
CA SER A 54 16.53 26.19 -24.77
C SER A 54 15.76 26.19 -26.09
N PHE A 55 14.78 25.29 -26.27
CA PHE A 55 13.93 25.30 -27.45
C PHE A 55 12.75 26.26 -27.24
N THR A 56 12.81 27.41 -27.93
CA THR A 56 11.88 28.53 -27.69
C THR A 56 10.99 28.90 -28.87
N SER A 57 11.12 28.21 -30.02
CA SER A 57 10.48 28.63 -31.27
C SER A 57 10.00 27.47 -32.13
N LEU A 58 8.72 27.51 -32.52
CA LEU A 58 8.09 26.57 -33.46
C LEU A 58 8.18 27.04 -34.92
N GLN A 59 8.88 28.13 -35.22
CA GLN A 59 9.06 28.58 -36.59
C GLN A 59 9.60 27.47 -37.51
N GLY A 60 8.99 27.29 -38.66
CA GLY A 60 9.17 26.16 -39.57
C GLY A 60 8.13 25.07 -39.42
N ILE A 61 7.36 24.98 -38.32
CA ILE A 61 6.40 23.89 -38.10
C ILE A 61 5.34 23.80 -39.22
N ARG A 62 4.97 24.94 -39.83
CA ARG A 62 4.02 25.00 -40.96
C ARG A 62 4.38 24.09 -42.14
N ASN A 63 5.67 23.76 -42.25
CA ASN A 63 6.19 22.89 -43.28
C ASN A 63 5.74 21.42 -43.12
N LEU A 64 5.22 21.04 -41.95
CA LEU A 64 4.63 19.74 -41.66
C LEU A 64 3.10 19.79 -41.91
N SER A 65 2.68 20.12 -43.12
CA SER A 65 1.26 20.35 -43.47
C SER A 65 0.34 19.12 -43.30
N ASN A 66 0.91 17.92 -43.21
CA ASN A 66 0.20 16.65 -42.96
C ASN A 66 0.07 16.30 -41.47
N LEU A 67 0.57 17.15 -40.57
CA LEU A 67 0.61 16.88 -39.14
C LEU A 67 -0.81 16.90 -38.55
N LYS A 68 -1.19 15.80 -37.91
CA LYS A 68 -2.48 15.60 -37.25
C LYS A 68 -2.39 15.62 -35.73
N THR A 69 -1.24 15.22 -35.18
CA THR A 69 -0.98 15.22 -33.75
C THR A 69 0.32 15.92 -33.47
N LEU A 70 0.29 16.93 -32.60
CA LEU A 70 1.46 17.64 -32.10
C LEU A 70 1.45 17.64 -30.59
N ARG A 71 2.52 17.10 -29.98
CA ARG A 71 2.73 17.16 -28.53
C ARG A 71 4.00 17.95 -28.22
N ILE A 72 3.81 19.04 -27.51
CA ILE A 72 4.83 20.03 -27.16
C ILE A 72 4.64 20.47 -25.70
N ALA A 73 4.23 19.52 -24.85
CA ALA A 73 4.07 19.76 -23.44
C ALA A 73 5.43 20.13 -22.80
N ALA A 74 5.38 21.10 -21.88
CA ALA A 74 6.53 21.62 -21.16
C ALA A 74 7.70 22.11 -22.05
N LEU A 75 7.40 22.83 -23.15
CA LEU A 75 8.40 23.63 -23.87
C LEU A 75 8.47 25.06 -23.33
N HIS A 76 9.49 25.82 -23.75
CA HIS A 76 9.73 27.19 -23.30
C HIS A 76 9.52 28.19 -24.44
N ILE A 77 8.32 28.17 -25.03
CA ILE A 77 7.96 29.12 -26.09
C ILE A 77 7.57 30.45 -25.43
N CYS A 78 8.30 31.52 -25.76
CA CYS A 78 8.26 32.78 -25.00
C CYS A 78 7.66 33.98 -25.77
N SER A 79 7.30 33.82 -27.05
CA SER A 79 6.73 34.90 -27.87
C SER A 79 5.58 34.42 -28.75
N GLN A 80 4.71 35.34 -29.16
CA GLN A 80 3.62 35.06 -30.09
C GLN A 80 4.16 34.69 -31.47
N GLU A 81 5.23 35.35 -31.93
CA GLU A 81 5.90 35.07 -33.20
C GLU A 81 6.47 33.65 -33.25
N ASP A 82 6.98 33.17 -32.12
CA ASP A 82 7.54 31.82 -31.98
C ASP A 82 6.48 30.73 -32.00
N MET A 83 5.22 31.06 -31.69
CA MET A 83 4.11 30.10 -31.64
C MET A 83 3.18 30.20 -32.86
N ALA A 84 3.12 31.35 -33.54
CA ALA A 84 2.10 31.68 -34.53
C ALA A 84 1.95 30.65 -35.66
N GLU A 85 3.05 30.06 -36.13
CA GLU A 85 3.01 29.08 -37.23
C GLU A 85 2.24 27.78 -36.89
N ILE A 86 1.97 27.49 -35.62
CA ILE A 86 1.12 26.34 -35.24
C ILE A 86 -0.27 26.45 -35.86
N PHE A 87 -0.78 27.67 -36.04
CA PHE A 87 -2.08 27.95 -36.63
C PHE A 87 -2.12 27.76 -38.15
N GLU A 88 -0.98 27.50 -38.78
CA GLU A 88 -0.91 27.13 -40.21
C GLU A 88 -1.10 25.61 -40.41
N LEU A 89 -1.13 24.82 -39.34
CA LEU A 89 -1.37 23.37 -39.35
C LEU A 89 -2.87 23.05 -39.48
N ASN A 90 -3.44 23.30 -40.66
CA ASN A 90 -4.88 23.16 -40.91
C ASN A 90 -5.44 21.74 -40.74
N GLN A 91 -4.59 20.71 -40.68
CA GLN A 91 -4.98 19.31 -40.45
C GLN A 91 -4.76 18.85 -39.00
N LEU A 92 -4.34 19.74 -38.09
CA LEU A 92 -4.06 19.37 -36.71
C LEU A 92 -5.36 19.02 -35.98
N GLU A 93 -5.47 17.75 -35.57
CA GLU A 93 -6.63 17.19 -34.88
C GLU A 93 -6.40 17.08 -33.36
N THR A 94 -5.14 16.87 -32.94
CA THR A 94 -4.74 16.74 -31.54
C THR A 94 -3.56 17.67 -31.23
N LEU A 95 -3.72 18.49 -30.20
CA LEU A 95 -2.67 19.37 -29.69
C LEU A 95 -2.51 19.18 -28.18
N ASP A 96 -1.28 18.99 -27.76
CA ASP A 96 -0.90 18.99 -26.35
C ASP A 96 0.16 20.06 -26.08
N ILE A 97 -0.25 21.06 -25.30
CA ILE A 97 0.57 22.19 -24.82
C ILE A 97 0.50 22.29 -23.29
N SER A 98 0.17 21.19 -22.61
CA SER A 98 0.14 21.11 -21.15
C SER A 98 1.49 21.48 -20.53
N GLN A 99 1.46 21.89 -19.27
CA GLN A 99 2.66 22.27 -18.55
C GLN A 99 3.00 21.27 -17.47
N ARG A 100 4.28 21.27 -17.11
CA ARG A 100 4.75 20.61 -15.89
C ARG A 100 4.96 21.68 -14.85
N ILE A 101 4.02 21.80 -13.91
CA ILE A 101 4.28 22.49 -12.66
C ILE A 101 5.25 21.59 -11.89
N ILE A 102 6.56 21.78 -12.11
CA ILE A 102 7.55 21.25 -11.18
C ILE A 102 7.46 22.18 -9.99
N ASN A 103 7.09 21.66 -8.82
CA ASN A 103 7.26 22.38 -7.56
C ASN A 103 8.76 22.68 -7.39
N PHE A 104 9.20 23.85 -7.84
CA PHE A 104 10.58 24.32 -7.75
C PHE A 104 10.87 24.77 -6.32
N SER A 105 10.95 23.83 -5.39
CA SER A 105 11.36 24.07 -4.00
C SER A 105 12.85 23.82 -3.76
N GLY A 106 13.65 23.52 -4.79
CA GLY A 106 15.10 23.30 -4.69
C GLY A 106 15.95 24.47 -5.20
N GLU A 107 17.01 24.82 -4.46
CA GLU A 107 17.96 25.94 -4.64
C GLU A 107 18.76 25.97 -5.97
N GLY A 108 18.40 25.17 -6.97
CA GLY A 108 19.06 25.14 -8.29
C GLY A 108 18.11 25.27 -9.49
N GLY A 109 16.84 25.59 -9.27
CA GLY A 109 15.79 25.59 -10.31
C GLY A 109 15.92 26.71 -11.35
N VAL A 110 15.89 26.35 -12.62
CA VAL A 110 15.61 27.29 -13.72
C VAL A 110 14.28 27.96 -13.41
N ARG A 111 14.28 29.30 -13.28
CA ARG A 111 13.04 30.08 -13.08
C ARG A 111 12.03 29.68 -14.17
N PRO A 112 10.77 29.37 -13.83
CA PRO A 112 9.75 29.22 -14.85
C PRO A 112 9.73 30.49 -15.73
N PRO A 113 9.46 30.35 -17.04
CA PRO A 113 9.39 31.51 -17.92
C PRO A 113 8.38 32.52 -17.39
N GLN A 114 8.65 33.80 -17.59
CA GLN A 114 7.78 34.89 -17.09
C GLN A 114 6.37 34.84 -17.69
N VAL A 115 6.24 34.24 -18.87
CA VAL A 115 4.97 34.03 -19.57
C VAL A 115 4.85 32.55 -19.92
N GLU A 116 3.71 31.97 -19.58
CA GLU A 116 3.39 30.59 -19.86
C GLU A 116 3.05 30.39 -21.34
N GLN A 117 3.57 29.32 -21.97
CA GLN A 117 3.32 29.02 -23.40
C GLN A 117 1.83 28.98 -23.74
N THR A 118 1.03 28.52 -22.79
CA THR A 118 -0.42 28.41 -22.92
C THR A 118 -1.11 29.77 -22.91
N GLN A 119 -0.55 30.74 -22.18
CA GLN A 119 -1.05 32.12 -22.18
C GLN A 119 -0.79 32.77 -23.55
N ILE A 120 0.38 32.54 -24.15
CA ILE A 120 0.69 32.99 -25.52
C ILE A 120 -0.28 32.35 -26.53
N PHE A 121 -0.52 31.04 -26.40
CA PHE A 121 -1.48 30.33 -27.24
C PHE A 121 -2.87 30.97 -27.14
N MET A 122 -3.38 31.21 -25.92
CA MET A 122 -4.69 31.82 -25.71
C MET A 122 -4.77 33.28 -26.18
N GLN A 123 -3.68 34.05 -26.11
CA GLN A 123 -3.62 35.39 -26.70
C GLN A 123 -3.78 35.35 -28.22
N LEU A 124 -3.14 34.40 -28.90
CA LEU A 124 -3.29 34.21 -30.35
C LEU A 124 -4.74 33.80 -30.71
N ILE A 125 -5.39 32.97 -29.89
CA ILE A 125 -6.83 32.65 -30.05
C ILE A 125 -7.68 33.91 -29.90
N ALA A 126 -7.42 34.75 -28.91
CA ALA A 126 -8.14 36.01 -28.71
C ALA A 126 -7.96 36.99 -29.88
N GLN A 127 -6.87 36.88 -30.63
CA GLN A 127 -6.62 37.62 -31.88
C GLN A 127 -7.33 37.01 -33.11
N GLY A 128 -8.17 35.99 -32.93
CA GLY A 128 -8.94 35.35 -34.00
C GLY A 128 -8.19 34.23 -34.73
N ARG A 129 -7.05 33.76 -34.20
CA ARG A 129 -6.42 32.53 -34.74
C ARG A 129 -7.24 31.31 -34.35
N VAL A 130 -7.34 30.34 -35.25
CA VAL A 130 -8.16 29.13 -35.07
C VAL A 130 -7.41 27.93 -35.64
N LEU A 131 -7.54 26.77 -34.98
CA LEU A 131 -7.13 25.47 -35.52
C LEU A 131 -8.37 24.75 -36.07
N PRO A 132 -8.65 24.82 -37.39
CA PRO A 132 -9.97 24.49 -37.95
C PRO A 132 -10.32 23.00 -37.96
N ALA A 133 -9.35 22.12 -37.66
CA ALA A 133 -9.53 20.67 -37.60
C ALA A 133 -9.37 20.12 -36.17
N LEU A 134 -9.13 20.97 -35.17
CA LEU A 134 -8.80 20.51 -33.82
C LEU A 134 -10.00 19.83 -33.15
N LYS A 135 -9.76 18.62 -32.65
CA LYS A 135 -10.73 17.78 -31.94
C LYS A 135 -10.35 17.56 -30.48
N TYR A 136 -9.06 17.49 -30.17
CA TYR A 136 -8.57 17.30 -28.82
C TYR A 136 -7.50 18.34 -28.49
N LEU A 137 -7.72 19.05 -27.37
CA LEU A 137 -6.75 19.96 -26.78
C LEU A 137 -6.41 19.53 -25.36
N GLU A 138 -5.12 19.36 -25.08
CA GLU A 138 -4.58 19.09 -23.75
C GLU A 138 -3.85 20.33 -23.22
N ILE A 139 -4.40 20.92 -22.16
CA ILE A 139 -3.92 22.16 -21.51
C ILE A 139 -3.89 22.01 -19.99
N SER A 140 -3.89 20.78 -19.47
CA SER A 140 -3.76 20.52 -18.03
C SER A 140 -2.55 21.25 -17.45
N ARG A 141 -2.69 21.72 -16.20
CA ARG A 141 -1.64 22.35 -15.37
C ARG A 141 -1.14 23.67 -15.88
N THR A 142 -2.03 24.43 -16.48
CA THR A 142 -1.72 25.74 -17.03
C THR A 142 -2.57 26.77 -16.31
N ARG A 143 -2.07 28.02 -16.25
CA ARG A 143 -2.84 29.12 -15.70
C ARG A 143 -3.70 29.74 -16.80
N ILE A 144 -4.84 29.11 -17.06
CA ILE A 144 -5.86 29.62 -17.97
C ILE A 144 -7.06 30.07 -17.15
N GLU A 145 -7.59 31.25 -17.48
CA GLU A 145 -8.82 31.78 -16.90
C GLU A 145 -10.07 31.21 -17.60
N GLN A 146 -11.18 31.14 -16.87
CA GLN A 146 -12.45 30.63 -17.39
C GLN A 146 -12.89 31.30 -18.71
N ASP A 147 -12.73 32.62 -18.83
CA ASP A 147 -13.10 33.37 -20.04
C ASP A 147 -12.27 32.97 -21.27
N GLN A 148 -11.02 32.56 -21.05
CA GLN A 148 -10.16 32.05 -22.11
C GLN A 148 -10.61 30.67 -22.58
N VAL A 149 -11.04 29.80 -21.65
CA VAL A 149 -11.65 28.51 -22.00
C VAL A 149 -12.95 28.72 -22.79
N LEU A 150 -13.82 29.64 -22.36
CA LEU A 150 -15.05 29.97 -23.09
C LEU A 150 -14.75 30.50 -24.50
N THR A 151 -13.81 31.43 -24.62
CA THR A 151 -13.37 31.98 -25.90
C THR A 151 -12.86 30.86 -26.81
N PHE A 152 -12.06 29.93 -26.27
CA PHE A 152 -11.56 28.79 -27.03
C PHE A 152 -12.69 27.90 -27.54
N LEU A 153 -13.62 27.50 -26.67
CA LEU A 153 -14.74 26.61 -26.99
C LEU A 153 -15.65 27.22 -28.06
N ASN A 154 -15.86 28.54 -28.03
CA ASN A 154 -16.65 29.25 -29.04
C ASN A 154 -15.96 29.31 -30.41
N ASN A 155 -14.63 29.38 -30.43
CA ASN A 155 -13.86 29.51 -31.67
C ASN A 155 -13.52 28.16 -32.34
N HIS A 156 -13.72 27.03 -31.65
CA HIS A 156 -13.36 25.69 -32.15
C HIS A 156 -14.57 24.74 -32.19
N PRO A 157 -15.47 24.88 -33.17
CA PRO A 157 -16.72 24.11 -33.23
C PRO A 157 -16.55 22.61 -33.47
N LYS A 158 -15.35 22.17 -33.90
CA LYS A 158 -15.02 20.75 -34.09
C LYS A 158 -14.34 20.12 -32.88
N LEU A 159 -14.11 20.87 -31.81
CA LEU A 159 -13.53 20.32 -30.59
C LEU A 159 -14.50 19.28 -30.02
N GLU A 160 -13.96 18.13 -29.63
CA GLU A 160 -14.69 17.00 -29.06
C GLU A 160 -14.26 16.78 -27.61
N LEU A 161 -13.00 17.08 -27.28
CA LEU A 161 -12.41 16.80 -25.99
C LEU A 161 -11.42 17.91 -25.56
N MET A 162 -11.44 18.25 -24.29
CA MET A 162 -10.47 19.18 -23.69
C MET A 162 -9.97 18.66 -22.34
N GLY A 163 -8.66 18.50 -22.19
CA GLY A 163 -7.99 18.15 -20.94
C GLY A 163 -7.65 19.40 -20.12
N LEU A 164 -8.18 19.47 -18.90
CA LEU A 164 -8.19 20.66 -18.04
C LEU A 164 -7.82 20.31 -16.59
N VAL A 165 -7.04 19.25 -16.38
CA VAL A 165 -6.64 18.82 -15.04
C VAL A 165 -5.69 19.85 -14.42
N GLU A 166 -5.92 20.26 -13.18
CA GLU A 166 -5.18 21.32 -12.49
C GLU A 166 -5.24 22.67 -13.22
N VAL A 167 -6.42 22.98 -13.78
CA VAL A 167 -6.79 24.31 -14.27
C VAL A 167 -7.85 24.88 -13.32
N ASP A 168 -7.67 26.15 -12.92
CA ASP A 168 -8.58 26.82 -11.97
C ASP A 168 -9.90 27.20 -12.65
N LEU A 169 -10.85 26.25 -12.66
CA LEU A 169 -12.20 26.43 -13.15
C LEU A 169 -13.19 26.46 -11.99
N HIS A 170 -14.17 27.36 -12.07
CA HIS A 170 -15.25 27.37 -11.09
C HIS A 170 -16.04 26.05 -11.13
N ARG A 171 -16.51 25.60 -9.96
CA ARG A 171 -17.26 24.34 -9.81
C ARG A 171 -18.55 24.33 -10.64
N ASP A 172 -19.14 25.48 -10.88
CA ASP A 172 -20.34 25.70 -11.69
C ASP A 172 -20.04 26.01 -13.16
N PHE A 173 -18.79 25.86 -13.61
CA PHE A 173 -18.46 26.02 -15.03
C PHE A 173 -19.25 25.04 -15.90
N VAL A 174 -19.94 25.59 -16.91
CA VAL A 174 -20.69 24.82 -17.91
C VAL A 174 -20.13 25.16 -19.28
N ALA A 175 -19.71 24.12 -20.03
CA ALA A 175 -19.27 24.29 -21.40
C ALA A 175 -20.41 24.86 -22.27
N PRO A 176 -20.19 25.91 -23.08
CA PRO A 176 -21.21 26.44 -23.98
C PRO A 176 -21.65 25.42 -25.03
N ASN A 177 -20.76 24.49 -25.38
CA ASN A 177 -21.05 23.38 -26.27
C ASN A 177 -21.07 22.07 -25.47
N PRO A 178 -22.25 21.48 -25.22
CA PRO A 178 -22.37 20.24 -24.42
C PRO A 178 -21.80 19.01 -25.14
N ARG A 179 -21.41 19.12 -26.42
CA ARG A 179 -20.74 18.03 -27.15
C ARG A 179 -19.25 17.95 -26.82
N VAL A 180 -18.67 18.99 -26.26
CA VAL A 180 -17.27 18.97 -25.84
C VAL A 180 -17.20 18.31 -24.48
N ARG A 181 -16.52 17.16 -24.41
CA ARG A 181 -16.20 16.52 -23.14
C ARG A 181 -15.03 17.25 -22.49
N LEU A 182 -15.19 17.65 -21.24
CA LEU A 182 -14.15 18.31 -20.45
C LEU A 182 -13.61 17.32 -19.42
N LEU A 183 -12.32 17.03 -19.46
CA LEU A 183 -11.66 16.20 -18.45
C LEU A 183 -11.11 17.12 -17.37
N THR A 184 -11.73 17.09 -16.18
CA THR A 184 -11.42 17.97 -15.05
C THR A 184 -11.33 17.15 -13.76
N GLU A 185 -10.99 17.80 -12.65
CA GLU A 185 -10.93 17.20 -11.31
C GLU A 185 -11.93 17.77 -10.31
N ARG A 186 -12.99 18.46 -10.77
CA ARG A 186 -13.86 19.26 -9.88
C ARG A 186 -14.71 18.41 -8.95
N THR A 187 -15.02 17.19 -9.36
CA THR A 187 -15.83 16.22 -8.60
C THR A 187 -15.19 14.83 -8.68
N VAL A 188 -15.61 13.91 -7.82
CA VAL A 188 -15.18 12.49 -7.90
C VAL A 188 -15.55 11.88 -9.25
N ALA A 189 -16.74 12.20 -9.78
CA ALA A 189 -17.17 11.72 -11.09
C ALA A 189 -16.29 12.27 -12.23
N ASP A 190 -15.94 13.56 -12.17
CA ASP A 190 -15.03 14.19 -13.15
C ASP A 190 -13.64 13.51 -13.10
N CYS A 191 -13.13 13.22 -11.89
CA CYS A 191 -11.86 12.51 -11.72
C CYS A 191 -11.90 11.09 -12.29
N ILE A 192 -12.97 10.33 -12.04
CA ILE A 192 -13.18 8.98 -12.59
C ILE A 192 -13.17 9.04 -14.12
N ASP A 193 -13.94 9.95 -14.71
CA ASP A 193 -14.06 10.12 -16.17
C ASP A 193 -12.70 10.45 -16.81
N ALA A 194 -11.97 11.38 -16.19
CA ALA A 194 -10.62 11.75 -16.61
C ALA A 194 -9.61 10.60 -16.46
N LEU A 195 -9.60 9.90 -15.33
CA LEU A 195 -8.72 8.75 -15.10
C LEU A 195 -8.98 7.62 -16.09
N GLU A 196 -10.24 7.28 -16.34
CA GLU A 196 -10.60 6.28 -17.35
C GLU A 196 -10.08 6.65 -18.74
N PHE A 197 -10.11 7.94 -19.08
CA PHE A 197 -9.56 8.42 -20.34
C PHE A 197 -8.04 8.29 -20.36
N TYR A 198 -7.34 8.84 -19.37
CA TYR A 198 -5.86 8.85 -19.37
C TYR A 198 -5.25 7.46 -19.20
N LEU A 199 -5.87 6.57 -18.43
CA LEU A 199 -5.38 5.19 -18.24
C LEU A 199 -5.45 4.32 -19.52
N LYS A 200 -6.32 4.67 -20.47
CA LYS A 200 -6.47 3.95 -21.76
C LYS A 200 -5.48 4.41 -22.82
N ARG A 201 -4.69 5.44 -22.55
CA ARG A 201 -3.76 6.03 -23.50
C ARG A 201 -2.37 5.44 -23.38
N ASP A 202 -1.64 5.40 -24.50
CA ASP A 202 -0.23 4.97 -24.52
C ASP A 202 0.73 6.13 -24.25
N ASP A 203 0.27 7.37 -24.41
CA ASP A 203 1.03 8.61 -24.27
C ASP A 203 0.74 9.32 -22.93
N THR A 204 0.37 8.55 -21.91
CA THR A 204 -0.19 9.13 -20.69
C THR A 204 0.81 9.95 -19.91
N HIS A 205 0.41 11.17 -19.55
CA HIS A 205 1.08 12.00 -18.57
C HIS A 205 0.93 11.37 -17.19
N GLU A 206 1.92 10.59 -16.79
CA GLU A 206 2.03 9.95 -15.47
C GLU A 206 1.63 10.92 -14.34
N MET A 207 2.15 12.14 -14.41
CA MET A 207 1.81 13.15 -13.42
C MET A 207 0.36 13.66 -13.50
N THR A 208 -0.28 13.72 -14.67
CA THR A 208 -1.71 14.10 -14.76
C THR A 208 -2.56 13.06 -14.05
N ILE A 209 -2.21 11.78 -14.17
CA ILE A 209 -2.86 10.74 -13.38
C ILE A 209 -2.61 10.94 -11.88
N GLU A 210 -1.37 11.24 -11.46
CA GLU A 210 -1.09 11.54 -10.05
C GLU A 210 -2.00 12.64 -9.50
N ALA A 211 -2.09 13.77 -10.21
CA ALA A 211 -2.93 14.89 -9.81
C ALA A 211 -4.41 14.49 -9.70
N LEU A 212 -4.91 13.73 -10.67
CA LEU A 212 -6.29 13.22 -10.62
C LEU A 212 -6.52 12.31 -9.42
N VAL A 213 -5.59 11.40 -9.12
CA VAL A 213 -5.71 10.50 -7.97
C VAL A 213 -5.67 11.28 -6.66
N ASP A 214 -4.78 12.26 -6.52
CA ASP A 214 -4.70 13.11 -5.31
C ASP A 214 -5.98 13.92 -5.11
N LYS A 215 -6.48 14.56 -6.17
CA LYS A 215 -7.73 15.34 -6.12
C LYS A 215 -8.94 14.47 -5.84
N MET A 216 -8.99 13.29 -6.45
CA MET A 216 -10.03 12.30 -6.20
C MET A 216 -10.00 11.80 -4.75
N ALA A 217 -8.82 11.56 -4.18
CA ALA A 217 -8.68 11.13 -2.79
C ALA A 217 -9.23 12.19 -1.81
N VAL A 218 -8.86 13.47 -2.01
CA VAL A 218 -9.41 14.59 -1.23
C VAL A 218 -10.92 14.70 -1.39
N ALA A 219 -11.42 14.64 -2.63
CA ALA A 219 -12.85 14.74 -2.90
C ALA A 219 -13.64 13.55 -2.31
N VAL A 220 -13.09 12.34 -2.30
CA VAL A 220 -13.68 11.18 -1.64
C VAL A 220 -13.68 11.36 -0.13
N GLU A 221 -12.60 11.87 0.48
CA GLU A 221 -12.56 12.12 1.92
C GLU A 221 -13.63 13.13 2.35
N GLU A 222 -13.74 14.25 1.63
CA GLU A 222 -14.71 15.31 1.93
C GLU A 222 -16.17 14.86 1.79
N ASN A 223 -16.43 13.88 0.91
CA ASN A 223 -17.79 13.47 0.52
C ASN A 223 -18.10 12.00 0.82
N TYR A 224 -17.27 11.29 1.59
CA TYR A 224 -17.34 9.82 1.72
C TYR A 224 -18.74 9.31 2.07
N GLU A 225 -19.39 9.94 3.06
CA GLU A 225 -20.71 9.52 3.57
C GLU A 225 -21.86 9.82 2.59
N SER A 226 -21.64 10.69 1.59
CA SER A 226 -22.65 11.04 0.57
C SER A 226 -22.45 10.31 -0.77
N LEU A 227 -21.31 9.64 -0.96
CA LEU A 227 -21.01 8.91 -2.19
C LEU A 227 -21.75 7.57 -2.23
N GLU A 228 -22.32 7.25 -3.39
CA GLU A 228 -22.88 5.93 -3.63
C GLU A 228 -21.79 4.86 -3.65
N GLU A 229 -22.16 3.66 -3.20
CA GLU A 229 -21.26 2.49 -3.17
C GLU A 229 -20.68 2.14 -4.56
N SER A 230 -21.49 2.33 -5.61
CA SER A 230 -21.09 2.15 -7.02
C SER A 230 -19.94 3.09 -7.40
N VAL A 231 -19.98 4.35 -6.97
CA VAL A 231 -18.95 5.36 -7.22
C VAL A 231 -17.67 4.98 -6.48
N LEU A 232 -17.78 4.64 -5.19
CA LEU A 232 -16.63 4.21 -4.37
C LEU A 232 -15.93 2.98 -4.98
N ARG A 233 -16.70 2.03 -5.52
CA ARG A 233 -16.14 0.88 -6.24
C ARG A 233 -15.37 1.31 -7.48
N ASN A 234 -15.93 2.20 -8.30
CA ASN A 234 -15.26 2.66 -9.52
C ASN A 234 -13.95 3.39 -9.19
N VAL A 235 -13.95 4.26 -8.18
CA VAL A 235 -12.73 4.90 -7.67
C VAL A 235 -11.69 3.83 -7.31
N PHE A 236 -12.10 2.81 -6.55
CA PHE A 236 -11.20 1.75 -6.12
C PHE A 236 -10.63 0.98 -7.33
N GLN A 237 -11.47 0.59 -8.29
CA GLN A 237 -11.04 -0.12 -9.49
C GLN A 237 -10.06 0.69 -10.35
N LEU A 238 -10.25 2.01 -10.47
CA LEU A 238 -9.33 2.88 -11.20
C LEU A 238 -8.00 3.07 -10.49
N CYS A 239 -8.03 3.29 -9.17
CA CYS A 239 -6.84 3.29 -8.33
C CYS A 239 -6.06 1.97 -8.44
N LEU A 240 -6.77 0.86 -8.60
CA LEU A 240 -6.13 -0.39 -8.93
C LEU A 240 -5.53 -0.33 -10.35
N ALA A 241 -6.29 0.02 -11.38
CA ALA A 241 -5.82 -0.04 -12.77
C ALA A 241 -4.53 0.77 -13.06
N PHE A 242 -4.18 1.77 -12.25
CA PHE A 242 -3.01 2.63 -12.45
C PHE A 242 -1.65 1.90 -12.54
N PRO A 243 -1.01 1.87 -13.72
CA PRO A 243 0.30 1.26 -13.92
C PRO A 243 1.40 2.26 -13.51
N GLY A 244 2.03 2.04 -12.36
CA GLY A 244 2.99 3.00 -11.81
C GLY A 244 3.10 2.92 -10.30
N PHE A 245 2.12 2.30 -9.64
CA PHE A 245 2.10 2.09 -8.19
C PHE A 245 3.42 1.52 -7.63
N GLU A 246 4.06 0.59 -8.35
CA GLU A 246 5.35 0.00 -7.96
C GLU A 246 6.56 0.90 -8.25
N LYS A 247 6.39 1.89 -9.14
CA LYS A 247 7.43 2.80 -9.68
C LYS A 247 7.54 4.12 -8.93
N TYR A 248 6.64 4.44 -8.00
CA TYR A 248 6.80 5.55 -7.06
C TYR A 248 7.54 5.06 -5.82
N PRO A 249 8.89 5.05 -5.80
CA PRO A 249 9.58 4.92 -4.54
C PRO A 249 9.11 6.07 -3.64
N VAL A 250 8.98 5.79 -2.35
CA VAL A 250 8.73 6.78 -1.28
C VAL A 250 9.92 7.74 -1.22
N VAL A 251 10.08 8.61 -2.23
CA VAL A 251 11.13 9.60 -2.33
C VAL A 251 10.53 10.93 -1.91
N TYR A 252 11.04 11.39 -0.79
CA TYR A 252 11.11 12.74 -0.25
C TYR A 252 10.45 13.80 -1.12
N GLY A 253 9.14 13.99 -0.91
CA GLY A 253 8.34 14.99 -1.61
C GLY A 253 6.91 14.52 -1.85
N HIS A 254 6.72 13.28 -2.30
CA HIS A 254 5.40 12.68 -2.55
C HIS A 254 4.84 11.94 -1.31
N MET A 255 5.09 12.47 -0.11
CA MET A 255 4.39 11.97 1.08
C MET A 255 2.88 12.18 0.94
N GLU A 256 2.43 13.20 0.21
CA GLU A 256 1.01 13.45 -0.05
C GLU A 256 0.35 12.33 -0.86
N PHE A 257 0.97 11.74 -1.88
CA PHE A 257 0.34 10.64 -2.65
C PHE A 257 0.24 9.33 -1.84
N VAL A 258 1.29 9.00 -1.08
CA VAL A 258 1.29 7.87 -0.14
C VAL A 258 0.33 8.14 1.01
N ASP A 259 0.26 9.37 1.52
CA ASP A 259 -0.68 9.77 2.54
C ASP A 259 -2.11 9.86 1.98
N SER A 260 -2.33 10.15 0.69
CA SER A 260 -3.60 10.14 -0.07
C SER A 260 -4.10 8.72 -0.30
N TRP A 261 -3.20 7.78 -0.60
CA TRP A 261 -3.52 6.34 -0.63
C TRP A 261 -3.64 5.76 0.78
N ARG A 262 -2.94 6.29 1.76
CA ARG A 262 -3.16 6.05 3.20
C ARG A 262 -4.43 6.76 3.68
N LEU A 263 -4.91 7.81 3.04
CA LEU A 263 -6.21 8.42 3.29
C LEU A 263 -7.29 7.51 2.69
N PHE A 264 -7.06 7.03 1.47
CA PHE A 264 -7.95 6.12 0.77
C PHE A 264 -8.02 4.71 1.40
N MET A 265 -6.93 4.22 2.01
CA MET A 265 -6.85 2.93 2.70
C MET A 265 -6.95 3.03 4.24
N LEU A 266 -6.63 4.18 4.84
CA LEU A 266 -6.49 4.42 6.30
C LEU A 266 -7.05 5.79 6.81
N HIS A 267 -7.93 6.53 6.13
CA HIS A 267 -8.82 7.49 6.81
C HIS A 267 -10.22 6.88 7.05
N GLY A 268 -10.43 6.01 8.03
CA GLY A 268 -9.50 5.47 9.02
C GLY A 268 -8.98 6.45 10.07
N ARG A 269 -9.78 7.47 10.43
CA ARG A 269 -9.95 7.65 11.87
C ARG A 269 -10.54 6.35 12.44
N PRO A 270 -10.18 5.92 13.66
CA PRO A 270 -10.88 4.86 14.37
C PRO A 270 -12.27 5.33 14.83
N SER A 271 -13.05 5.99 13.97
CA SER A 271 -14.47 6.17 14.11
C SER A 271 -15.14 5.25 13.10
N VAL A 272 -15.50 4.06 13.56
CA VAL A 272 -16.69 3.25 13.24
C VAL A 272 -17.09 2.98 11.76
N SER A 273 -16.81 3.82 10.76
CA SER A 273 -17.28 3.66 9.37
C SER A 273 -16.45 2.71 8.49
N ILE A 274 -15.21 2.36 8.88
CA ILE A 274 -14.41 1.28 8.21
C ILE A 274 -15.07 -0.10 8.32
N TRP A 275 -15.99 -0.30 9.27
CA TRP A 275 -16.66 -1.59 9.42
C TRP A 275 -17.58 -1.95 8.25
N ARG A 276 -17.91 -1.01 7.35
CA ARG A 276 -18.71 -1.30 6.14
C ARG A 276 -17.92 -1.81 4.94
N VAL A 277 -16.60 -1.60 4.86
CA VAL A 277 -15.79 -2.21 3.77
C VAL A 277 -15.72 -3.74 3.93
N ARG A 278 -15.93 -4.26 5.14
CA ARG A 278 -16.04 -5.72 5.40
C ARG A 278 -17.19 -6.37 4.63
N GLU A 279 -18.22 -5.62 4.27
CA GLU A 279 -19.45 -6.07 3.60
C GLU A 279 -19.42 -5.85 2.08
N LEU A 280 -18.39 -5.17 1.55
CA LEU A 280 -18.22 -5.05 0.11
C LEU A 280 -17.64 -6.39 -0.42
N ASP A 281 -18.51 -7.36 -0.72
CA ASP A 281 -18.22 -8.62 -1.46
C ASP A 281 -17.85 -8.36 -2.94
N LEU A 282 -17.12 -7.28 -3.18
CA LEU A 282 -17.09 -6.55 -4.44
C LEU A 282 -15.70 -6.44 -5.05
N LEU A 283 -14.72 -6.96 -4.33
CA LEU A 283 -13.31 -6.89 -4.67
C LEU A 283 -12.84 -8.26 -5.12
N ASP A 284 -12.10 -8.28 -6.22
CA ASP A 284 -11.26 -9.42 -6.55
C ASP A 284 -10.19 -9.53 -5.46
N TYR A 285 -10.46 -10.40 -4.47
CA TYR A 285 -9.58 -10.62 -3.34
C TYR A 285 -8.20 -11.10 -3.78
N ASP A 286 -8.09 -11.75 -4.93
CA ASP A 286 -6.82 -12.23 -5.46
C ASP A 286 -5.97 -11.06 -5.94
N VAL A 287 -6.56 -10.09 -6.65
CA VAL A 287 -5.88 -8.86 -7.09
C VAL A 287 -5.43 -8.01 -5.89
N LEU A 288 -6.28 -7.90 -4.86
CA LEU A 288 -5.93 -7.18 -3.63
C LEU A 288 -4.77 -7.84 -2.91
N CYS A 289 -4.82 -9.16 -2.74
CA CYS A 289 -3.73 -9.89 -2.11
C CYS A 289 -2.44 -9.81 -2.92
N ASP A 290 -2.51 -9.84 -4.26
CA ASP A 290 -1.35 -9.63 -5.12
C ASP A 290 -0.66 -8.29 -4.87
N ARG A 291 -1.46 -7.22 -4.83
CA ARG A 291 -0.92 -5.87 -4.60
C ARG A 291 -0.39 -5.70 -3.21
N ALA A 292 -1.11 -6.19 -2.20
CA ALA A 292 -0.63 -6.15 -0.83
C ALA A 292 0.70 -6.89 -0.69
N VAL A 293 0.84 -8.06 -1.33
CA VAL A 293 2.09 -8.83 -1.37
C VAL A 293 3.22 -8.04 -2.02
N LYS A 294 3.00 -7.53 -3.24
CA LYS A 294 3.97 -6.69 -3.95
C LYS A 294 4.35 -5.43 -3.16
N PHE A 295 3.41 -4.86 -2.42
CA PHE A 295 3.65 -3.69 -1.61
C PHE A 295 4.53 -4.00 -0.39
N VAL A 296 4.28 -5.11 0.30
CA VAL A 296 5.17 -5.59 1.37
C VAL A 296 6.57 -5.86 0.81
N GLN A 297 6.67 -6.46 -0.39
CA GLN A 297 7.95 -6.66 -1.11
C GLN A 297 8.68 -5.35 -1.38
N HIS A 298 7.97 -4.35 -1.90
CA HIS A 298 8.53 -3.03 -2.14
C HIS A 298 8.97 -2.35 -0.84
N ALA A 299 8.13 -2.32 0.19
CA ALA A 299 8.43 -1.69 1.48
C ALA A 299 9.68 -2.29 2.13
N ILE A 300 9.85 -3.60 2.06
CA ILE A 300 11.04 -4.28 2.61
C ILE A 300 12.29 -3.99 1.78
N LYS A 301 12.18 -3.94 0.44
CA LYS A 301 13.29 -3.57 -0.45
C LYS A 301 13.76 -2.14 -0.22
N VAL A 302 12.83 -1.18 -0.17
CA VAL A 302 13.11 0.23 0.12
C VAL A 302 13.79 0.37 1.49
N ARG A 303 13.26 -0.32 2.50
CA ARG A 303 13.86 -0.33 3.84
C ARG A 303 15.29 -0.89 3.85
N ALA A 304 15.56 -1.97 3.12
CA ALA A 304 16.91 -2.54 3.01
C ALA A 304 17.89 -1.53 2.39
N GLN A 305 17.47 -0.78 1.38
CA GLN A 305 18.27 0.29 0.77
C GLN A 305 18.48 1.46 1.73
N LEU A 306 17.44 1.89 2.44
CA LEU A 306 17.51 3.04 3.37
C LEU A 306 18.27 2.74 4.66
N THR A 307 18.34 1.49 5.13
CA THR A 307 19.19 1.16 6.29
C THR A 307 20.69 1.41 6.07
N GLN A 308 21.12 1.62 4.82
CA GLN A 308 22.47 2.07 4.48
C GLN A 308 22.66 3.59 4.69
N THR A 309 21.56 4.36 4.72
CA THR A 309 21.55 5.80 4.96
C THR A 309 21.22 6.08 6.43
N ARG A 310 22.05 6.86 7.14
CA ARG A 310 21.94 7.08 8.59
C ARG A 310 20.74 7.97 9.04
N GLU A 311 19.74 8.22 8.19
CA GLU A 311 18.66 9.15 8.53
C GLU A 311 17.42 8.49 9.20
N PRO A 312 16.82 9.13 10.21
CA PRO A 312 15.66 8.62 10.93
C PRO A 312 14.35 8.89 10.18
N ARG A 313 13.95 8.00 9.27
CA ARG A 313 12.76 8.17 8.40
C ARG A 313 11.67 7.13 8.69
N ARG A 314 11.29 6.97 9.96
CA ARG A 314 10.46 5.86 10.47
C ARG A 314 8.93 5.90 10.25
N PRO A 315 8.22 7.04 10.15
CA PRO A 315 6.74 7.04 10.18
C PRO A 315 6.07 6.45 8.93
N ALA A 316 6.52 6.82 7.73
CA ALA A 316 5.87 6.42 6.48
C ALA A 316 6.01 4.92 6.20
N GLU A 317 7.21 4.34 6.32
CA GLU A 317 7.45 2.91 6.13
C GLU A 317 6.61 2.05 7.10
N THR A 318 6.52 2.48 8.35
CA THR A 318 5.76 1.81 9.40
C THR A 318 4.28 1.81 9.04
N ALA A 319 3.72 2.95 8.63
CA ALA A 319 2.33 3.07 8.20
C ALA A 319 2.03 2.24 6.94
N LEU A 320 2.94 2.25 5.96
CA LEU A 320 2.80 1.48 4.72
C LEU A 320 2.78 -0.03 4.98
N PHE A 321 3.70 -0.49 5.82
CA PHE A 321 3.74 -1.89 6.22
C PHE A 321 2.49 -2.28 7.04
N GLU A 322 2.00 -1.37 7.91
CA GLU A 322 0.74 -1.54 8.64
C GLU A 322 -0.48 -1.66 7.71
N CYS A 323 -0.58 -0.81 6.68
CA CYS A 323 -1.62 -0.89 5.66
C CYS A 323 -1.65 -2.27 5.01
N ALA A 324 -0.50 -2.71 4.49
CA ALA A 324 -0.45 -3.95 3.74
C ALA A 324 -0.72 -5.18 4.62
N MET A 325 -0.23 -5.18 5.86
CA MET A 325 -0.56 -6.22 6.83
C MET A 325 -2.05 -6.20 7.20
N THR A 326 -2.69 -5.02 7.25
CA THR A 326 -4.15 -4.92 7.47
C THR A 326 -4.94 -5.51 6.32
N VAL A 327 -4.55 -5.23 5.06
CA VAL A 327 -5.18 -5.81 3.87
C VAL A 327 -5.05 -7.33 3.88
N LEU A 328 -3.84 -7.83 4.09
CA LEU A 328 -3.59 -9.28 4.14
C LEU A 328 -4.35 -9.93 5.30
N ALA A 329 -4.31 -9.33 6.49
CA ALA A 329 -5.02 -9.83 7.65
C ALA A 329 -6.53 -9.85 7.39
N SER A 330 -7.07 -8.89 6.66
CA SER A 330 -8.51 -8.83 6.36
C SER A 330 -8.92 -9.84 5.28
N TYR A 331 -8.15 -9.96 4.19
CA TYR A 331 -8.62 -10.60 2.96
C TYR A 331 -7.95 -11.92 2.59
N LEU A 332 -6.83 -12.30 3.20
CA LEU A 332 -6.16 -13.56 2.86
C LEU A 332 -7.05 -14.79 3.07
N GLY A 333 -7.98 -14.75 4.03
CA GLY A 333 -8.95 -15.82 4.24
C GLY A 333 -10.08 -15.86 3.20
N LYS A 334 -10.21 -14.83 2.36
CA LYS A 334 -11.23 -14.68 1.31
C LYS A 334 -10.67 -14.89 -0.11
N THR A 335 -9.35 -15.03 -0.29
CA THR A 335 -8.75 -15.32 -1.61
C THR A 335 -9.14 -16.69 -2.12
N SER A 336 -9.04 -16.89 -3.44
CA SER A 336 -9.17 -18.21 -4.06
C SER A 336 -8.09 -19.17 -3.55
N ASP A 337 -8.39 -20.47 -3.62
CA ASP A 337 -7.42 -21.50 -3.25
C ASP A 337 -6.18 -21.46 -4.16
N ASP A 338 -6.34 -21.19 -5.45
CA ASP A 338 -5.22 -21.07 -6.39
C ASP A 338 -4.30 -19.92 -6.02
N LYS A 339 -4.86 -18.75 -5.69
CA LYS A 339 -4.08 -17.60 -5.27
C LYS A 339 -3.39 -17.85 -3.95
N TYR A 340 -4.12 -18.39 -2.98
CA TYR A 340 -3.56 -18.78 -1.70
C TYR A 340 -2.39 -19.74 -1.89
N ASN A 341 -2.54 -20.76 -2.74
CA ASN A 341 -1.51 -21.75 -3.05
C ASN A 341 -0.30 -21.12 -3.74
N GLN A 342 -0.51 -20.16 -4.64
CA GLN A 342 0.57 -19.41 -5.27
C GLN A 342 1.40 -18.65 -4.23
N LEU A 343 0.75 -17.90 -3.35
CA LEU A 343 1.42 -17.16 -2.27
C LEU A 343 2.10 -18.10 -1.27
N PHE A 344 1.44 -19.20 -0.95
CA PHE A 344 1.97 -20.22 -0.04
C PHE A 344 3.15 -20.98 -0.65
N LYS A 345 3.29 -21.09 -1.97
CA LYS A 345 4.45 -21.71 -2.62
C LYS A 345 5.58 -20.71 -2.92
N ASP A 346 5.33 -19.42 -2.77
CA ASP A 346 6.34 -18.38 -2.98
C ASP A 346 7.31 -18.30 -1.78
N GLU A 347 8.47 -18.92 -1.92
CA GLU A 347 9.53 -18.90 -0.89
C GLU A 347 10.08 -17.50 -0.59
N ASN A 348 10.03 -16.57 -1.56
CA ASN A 348 10.43 -15.19 -1.32
C ASN A 348 9.42 -14.50 -0.39
N TRP A 349 8.12 -14.73 -0.63
CA TRP A 349 7.05 -14.24 0.25
C TRP A 349 7.20 -14.78 1.68
N LYS A 350 7.43 -16.09 1.85
CA LYS A 350 7.64 -16.69 3.17
C LYS A 350 8.83 -16.07 3.90
N ARG A 351 9.99 -16.02 3.23
CA ARG A 351 11.22 -15.43 3.79
C ARG A 351 11.01 -13.98 4.18
N MET A 352 10.22 -13.27 3.39
CA MET A 352 9.91 -11.87 3.63
C MET A 352 9.00 -11.67 4.84
N LEU A 353 7.92 -12.44 4.98
CA LEU A 353 7.08 -12.45 6.18
C LEU A 353 7.92 -12.73 7.44
N LEU A 354 8.88 -13.66 7.36
CA LEU A 354 9.80 -13.89 8.47
C LEU A 354 10.73 -12.73 8.74
N THR A 355 11.32 -12.16 7.69
CA THR A 355 12.25 -11.05 7.85
C THR A 355 11.56 -9.86 8.49
N ALA A 356 10.28 -9.65 8.17
CA ALA A 356 9.45 -8.66 8.85
C ALA A 356 9.28 -9.00 10.34
N GLY A 357 8.88 -10.23 10.69
CA GLY A 357 8.71 -10.66 12.08
C GLY A 357 10.00 -10.61 12.90
N ARG A 358 11.14 -11.03 12.33
CA ARG A 358 12.46 -11.05 13.00
C ARG A 358 13.14 -9.70 13.08
N ALA A 359 12.69 -8.71 12.32
CA ALA A 359 13.24 -7.37 12.44
C ALA A 359 12.90 -6.84 13.84
N LYS A 360 13.86 -6.93 14.79
CA LYS A 360 13.89 -6.37 16.18
C LYS A 360 13.47 -4.88 16.30
N LYS A 361 13.07 -4.28 15.19
CA LYS A 361 12.69 -2.89 14.97
C LYS A 361 11.20 -2.72 14.63
N ILE A 362 10.39 -3.77 14.43
CA ILE A 362 8.92 -3.63 14.54
C ILE A 362 8.61 -3.46 16.02
N ARG A 363 8.81 -2.25 16.55
CA ARG A 363 8.46 -1.93 17.94
C ARG A 363 7.01 -1.48 18.08
N HIS A 364 6.29 -1.33 16.97
CA HIS A 364 4.90 -0.92 16.96
C HIS A 364 3.99 -2.13 17.25
N PRO A 365 3.30 -2.19 18.40
CA PRO A 365 2.48 -3.35 18.77
C PRO A 365 1.34 -3.62 17.77
N GLY A 366 0.78 -2.58 17.15
CA GLY A 366 -0.29 -2.72 16.15
C GLY A 366 0.14 -3.53 14.92
N ILE A 367 1.33 -3.23 14.39
CA ILE A 367 1.88 -3.92 13.21
C ILE A 367 2.15 -5.39 13.52
N TYR A 368 2.71 -5.66 14.70
CA TYR A 368 2.98 -7.02 15.12
C TYR A 368 1.68 -7.84 15.21
N LEU A 369 0.59 -7.25 15.72
CA LEU A 369 -0.71 -7.91 15.78
C LEU A 369 -1.33 -8.19 14.41
N LEU A 370 -1.09 -7.34 13.42
CA LEU A 370 -1.54 -7.56 12.06
C LEU A 370 -0.71 -8.65 11.38
N TRP A 371 0.61 -8.62 11.56
CA TRP A 371 1.50 -9.68 11.09
C TRP A 371 1.11 -11.05 11.66
N LEU A 372 0.82 -11.13 12.97
CA LEU A 372 0.31 -12.35 13.61
C LEU A 372 -1.00 -12.83 12.98
N GLU A 373 -1.92 -11.92 12.64
CA GLU A 373 -3.20 -12.29 12.02
C GLU A 373 -3.02 -12.81 10.58
N VAL A 374 -2.13 -12.21 9.80
CA VAL A 374 -1.75 -12.72 8.47
C VAL A 374 -1.20 -14.14 8.59
N VAL A 375 -0.30 -14.34 9.54
CA VAL A 375 0.33 -15.62 9.84
C VAL A 375 -0.67 -16.68 10.29
N GLU A 376 -1.60 -16.33 11.18
CA GLU A 376 -2.67 -17.21 11.64
C GLU A 376 -3.53 -17.68 10.46
N LYS A 377 -3.91 -16.77 9.57
CA LYS A 377 -4.69 -17.09 8.36
C LYS A 377 -3.93 -17.96 7.36
N PHE A 378 -2.61 -17.76 7.22
CA PHE A 378 -1.75 -18.68 6.46
C PHE A 378 -1.59 -20.06 7.12
N SER A 379 -1.69 -20.14 8.43
CA SER A 379 -1.50 -21.42 9.13
C SER A 379 -2.78 -22.23 9.10
N THR A 380 -3.91 -21.60 9.41
CA THR A 380 -5.22 -22.26 9.57
C THR A 380 -5.81 -22.86 8.28
N ARG A 381 -5.49 -22.30 7.09
CA ARG A 381 -6.03 -22.82 5.81
C ARG A 381 -5.36 -24.11 5.32
N ARG A 382 -4.09 -24.36 5.65
CA ARG A 382 -3.32 -25.56 5.21
C ARG A 382 -2.33 -26.06 6.26
N VAL A 383 -2.86 -26.35 7.44
CA VAL A 383 -2.03 -26.68 8.60
C VAL A 383 -1.23 -27.97 8.46
N THR A 384 -1.66 -28.90 7.61
CA THR A 384 -0.97 -30.18 7.38
C THR A 384 0.21 -30.10 6.40
N GLU A 385 0.28 -29.06 5.56
CA GLU A 385 1.29 -28.93 4.50
C GLU A 385 2.41 -27.94 4.86
N SER A 386 2.40 -27.36 6.07
CA SER A 386 3.28 -26.25 6.44
C SER A 386 3.94 -26.39 7.81
N ILE A 387 4.45 -27.58 8.12
CA ILE A 387 5.22 -27.78 9.35
C ILE A 387 6.35 -26.73 9.43
N ASP A 388 7.08 -26.52 8.33
CA ASP A 388 8.19 -25.55 8.28
C ASP A 388 7.73 -24.11 8.56
N MET A 389 6.57 -23.68 8.06
CA MET A 389 6.06 -22.33 8.36
C MET A 389 5.61 -22.22 9.81
N GLY A 390 4.97 -23.26 10.38
CA GLY A 390 4.63 -23.32 11.80
C GLY A 390 5.86 -23.14 12.70
N GLU A 391 6.97 -23.80 12.36
CA GLU A 391 8.24 -23.66 13.07
C GLU A 391 8.85 -22.26 12.91
N MET A 392 8.77 -21.68 11.71
CA MET A 392 9.27 -20.34 11.47
C MET A 392 8.43 -19.27 12.20
N ILE A 393 7.12 -19.48 12.35
CA ILE A 393 6.19 -18.61 13.09
C ILE A 393 6.52 -18.66 14.57
N ILE A 394 6.75 -19.85 15.12
CA ILE A 394 7.21 -20.05 16.49
C ILE A 394 8.47 -19.23 16.76
N GLU A 395 9.49 -19.35 15.91
CA GLU A 395 10.75 -18.64 16.13
C GLU A 395 10.52 -17.12 16.17
N ALA A 396 9.70 -16.59 15.26
CA ALA A 396 9.36 -15.18 15.26
C ALA A 396 8.52 -14.77 16.48
N VAL A 397 7.57 -15.59 16.94
CA VAL A 397 6.79 -15.33 18.16
C VAL A 397 7.69 -15.38 19.39
N ALA A 398 8.53 -16.40 19.52
CA ALA A 398 9.45 -16.58 20.65
C ALA A 398 10.46 -15.44 20.76
N GLU A 399 10.99 -14.96 19.63
CA GLU A 399 11.87 -13.79 19.57
C GLU A 399 11.16 -12.49 19.96
N ASN A 400 9.88 -12.34 19.63
CA ASN A 400 9.12 -11.11 19.88
C ASN A 400 8.39 -11.08 21.24
N VAL A 401 7.99 -12.22 21.80
CA VAL A 401 7.38 -12.27 23.15
C VAL A 401 8.36 -11.74 24.19
N GLY A 402 9.66 -12.02 24.04
CA GLY A 402 10.70 -11.39 24.87
C GLY A 402 10.83 -9.87 24.70
N ILE A 403 10.38 -9.31 23.57
CA ILE A 403 10.42 -7.87 23.27
C ILE A 403 9.14 -7.15 23.77
N PHE A 404 7.99 -7.82 23.75
CA PHE A 404 6.67 -7.23 24.04
C PHE A 404 6.08 -7.58 25.41
N ASN A 405 6.88 -8.09 26.35
CA ASN A 405 6.46 -8.53 27.70
C ASN A 405 5.67 -7.47 28.53
N HIS A 406 5.62 -6.22 28.07
CA HIS A 406 4.92 -5.12 28.74
C HIS A 406 3.58 -4.70 28.11
N ASN A 407 3.14 -5.25 26.95
CA ASN A 407 1.86 -4.88 26.34
C ASN A 407 0.81 -6.01 26.41
N TYR A 408 -0.13 -5.86 27.34
CA TYR A 408 -1.15 -6.87 27.65
C TYR A 408 -2.16 -7.16 26.55
N ARG A 409 -2.44 -6.20 25.65
CA ARG A 409 -3.37 -6.43 24.52
C ARG A 409 -2.79 -7.37 23.48
N THR A 410 -1.47 -7.37 23.30
CA THR A 410 -0.82 -8.25 22.32
C THR A 410 -0.69 -9.68 22.83
N GLN A 411 -0.59 -9.87 24.15
CA GLN A 411 -0.44 -11.19 24.78
C GLN A 411 -1.62 -12.13 24.49
N SER A 412 -2.87 -11.74 24.75
CA SER A 412 -4.03 -12.63 24.52
C SER A 412 -4.24 -13.01 23.05
N LYS A 413 -3.96 -12.11 22.10
CA LYS A 413 -4.01 -12.45 20.66
C LYS A 413 -2.87 -13.41 20.27
N THR A 414 -1.67 -13.19 20.80
CA THR A 414 -0.53 -14.09 20.59
C THR A 414 -0.80 -15.48 21.15
N LEU A 415 -1.39 -15.56 22.36
CA LEU A 415 -1.77 -16.82 22.99
C LEU A 415 -2.82 -17.58 22.19
N ARG A 416 -3.89 -16.91 21.75
CA ARG A 416 -4.92 -17.55 20.89
C ARG A 416 -4.35 -18.07 19.57
N MET A 417 -3.42 -17.33 18.96
CA MET A 417 -2.74 -17.80 17.75
C MET A 417 -1.87 -19.03 18.04
N LEU A 418 -1.11 -19.02 19.13
CA LEU A 418 -0.34 -20.19 19.56
C LEU A 418 -1.26 -21.39 19.79
N GLU A 419 -2.39 -21.23 20.49
CA GLU A 419 -3.38 -22.28 20.67
C GLU A 419 -3.89 -22.86 19.33
N GLY A 420 -4.09 -22.01 18.32
CA GLY A 420 -4.52 -22.43 16.98
C GLY A 420 -3.46 -23.18 16.19
N ILE A 421 -2.18 -22.84 16.35
CA ILE A 421 -1.07 -23.42 15.55
C ILE A 421 -0.45 -24.63 16.27
N VAL A 422 -0.45 -24.65 17.60
CA VAL A 422 0.20 -25.66 18.45
C VAL A 422 -0.12 -27.11 18.09
N PRO A 423 -1.37 -27.50 17.73
CA PRO A 423 -1.69 -28.87 17.35
C PRO A 423 -0.94 -29.40 16.12
N TYR A 424 -0.26 -28.54 15.37
CA TYR A 424 0.30 -28.85 14.05
C TYR A 424 1.83 -28.75 14.01
N LEU A 425 2.46 -28.50 15.17
CA LEU A 425 3.89 -28.25 15.28
C LEU A 425 4.65 -29.53 15.60
N ARG A 426 5.89 -29.63 15.10
CA ARG A 426 6.83 -30.68 15.52
C ARG A 426 7.25 -30.44 16.97
N VAL A 427 7.40 -31.55 17.68
CA VAL A 427 7.87 -31.64 19.06
C VAL A 427 9.19 -30.87 19.24
N GLU A 428 10.14 -31.04 18.33
CA GLU A 428 11.48 -30.44 18.38
C GLU A 428 11.46 -28.91 18.34
N SER A 429 10.52 -28.34 17.60
CA SER A 429 10.41 -26.89 17.44
C SER A 429 9.71 -26.25 18.62
N LEU A 430 8.77 -26.95 19.23
CA LEU A 430 8.23 -26.57 20.52
C LEU A 430 9.30 -26.65 21.61
N LYS A 431 10.13 -27.72 21.64
CA LYS A 431 11.28 -27.82 22.56
C LYS A 431 12.20 -26.60 22.46
N LYS A 432 12.56 -26.15 21.25
CA LYS A 432 13.40 -24.95 21.04
C LYS A 432 12.77 -23.66 21.56
N MET A 433 11.47 -23.45 21.33
CA MET A 433 10.75 -22.27 21.85
C MET A 433 10.78 -22.23 23.37
N PHE A 434 10.56 -23.37 24.00
CA PHE A 434 10.33 -23.43 25.43
C PHE A 434 11.59 -23.55 26.27
N GLN A 435 12.70 -24.06 25.71
CA GLN A 435 13.98 -24.12 26.42
C GLN A 435 14.59 -22.75 26.72
N LYS A 436 14.34 -21.73 25.89
CA LYS A 436 15.07 -20.45 25.97
C LYS A 436 14.38 -19.38 26.83
N ASN A 437 13.04 -19.30 26.81
CA ASN A 437 12.30 -18.17 27.38
C ASN A 437 11.07 -18.56 28.22
N LEU A 438 10.71 -19.83 28.33
CA LEU A 438 9.42 -20.23 28.92
C LEU A 438 9.33 -19.86 30.40
N ILE A 439 10.34 -20.16 31.20
CA ILE A 439 10.30 -19.90 32.66
C ILE A 439 10.22 -18.40 32.96
N GLU A 440 10.94 -17.55 32.21
CA GLU A 440 10.88 -16.09 32.38
C GLU A 440 9.55 -15.50 31.91
N ILE A 441 9.03 -15.93 30.75
CA ILE A 441 7.73 -15.49 30.23
C ILE A 441 6.60 -15.91 31.18
N LEU A 442 6.65 -17.15 31.67
CA LEU A 442 5.69 -17.67 32.64
C LEU A 442 5.78 -16.94 33.97
N GLY A 443 6.99 -16.69 34.48
CA GLY A 443 7.21 -15.94 35.71
C GLY A 443 6.61 -14.52 35.63
N GLU A 444 6.82 -13.82 34.51
CA GLU A 444 6.24 -12.49 34.30
C GLU A 444 4.71 -12.51 34.16
N ILE A 445 4.15 -13.47 33.41
CA ILE A 445 2.71 -13.54 33.19
C ILE A 445 1.97 -13.95 34.46
N LEU A 446 2.50 -14.94 35.21
CA LEU A 446 1.94 -15.40 36.47
C LEU A 446 2.07 -14.35 37.59
N HIS A 447 2.96 -13.36 37.46
CA HIS A 447 3.07 -12.26 38.42
C HIS A 447 2.03 -11.15 38.25
N LYS A 448 1.16 -11.19 37.23
CA LYS A 448 0.19 -10.12 36.94
C LYS A 448 -1.24 -10.51 37.37
N LYS A 449 -1.83 -9.74 38.30
CA LYS A 449 -3.08 -10.03 39.05
C LYS A 449 -4.40 -10.21 38.25
N GLU A 450 -4.41 -10.32 36.93
CA GLU A 450 -5.66 -10.40 36.14
C GLU A 450 -6.14 -11.85 35.92
N TYR A 451 -7.27 -12.19 36.56
CA TYR A 451 -7.86 -13.53 36.71
C TYR A 451 -8.09 -14.33 35.41
N ASN A 452 -8.58 -13.70 34.33
CA ASN A 452 -8.93 -14.42 33.09
C ASN A 452 -7.70 -14.88 32.28
N ARG A 453 -6.53 -14.27 32.45
CA ARG A 453 -5.30 -14.63 31.71
C ARG A 453 -4.60 -15.86 32.28
N HIS A 454 -4.76 -16.15 33.56
CA HIS A 454 -4.21 -17.35 34.20
C HIS A 454 -4.81 -18.65 33.62
N LYS A 455 -6.07 -18.61 33.19
CA LYS A 455 -6.75 -19.74 32.53
C LYS A 455 -6.21 -20.01 31.13
N GLU A 456 -5.96 -18.96 30.34
CA GLU A 456 -5.34 -19.07 29.01
C GLU A 456 -3.88 -19.55 29.10
N VAL A 457 -3.13 -19.07 30.10
CA VAL A 457 -1.72 -19.43 30.32
C VAL A 457 -1.57 -20.87 30.78
N ALA A 458 -2.43 -21.33 31.69
CA ALA A 458 -2.43 -22.71 32.12
C ALA A 458 -2.98 -23.67 31.03
N SER A 459 -3.89 -23.19 30.19
CA SER A 459 -4.34 -23.92 28.99
C SER A 459 -3.22 -24.07 27.96
N LEU A 460 -2.48 -22.99 27.70
CA LEU A 460 -1.29 -23.01 26.86
C LEU A 460 -0.21 -23.92 27.46
N LEU A 461 0.08 -23.80 28.76
CA LEU A 461 1.05 -24.61 29.48
C LEU A 461 0.77 -26.11 29.38
N ALA A 462 -0.48 -26.50 29.57
CA ALA A 462 -0.84 -27.90 29.46
C ALA A 462 -0.81 -28.37 28.00
N THR A 463 -1.31 -27.57 27.06
CA THR A 463 -1.27 -27.90 25.62
C THR A 463 0.17 -28.06 25.13
N VAL A 464 1.06 -27.18 25.57
CA VAL A 464 2.51 -27.19 25.31
C VAL A 464 3.19 -28.38 25.98
N TYR A 465 2.91 -28.64 27.25
CA TYR A 465 3.48 -29.77 27.97
C TYR A 465 3.11 -31.11 27.32
N PHE A 466 1.88 -31.24 26.84
CA PHE A 466 1.36 -32.47 26.27
C PHE A 466 1.77 -32.77 24.84
N LEU A 467 1.97 -31.76 24.01
CA LEU A 467 2.33 -31.97 22.62
C LEU A 467 3.85 -32.15 22.40
N CYS A 468 4.70 -32.02 23.44
CA CYS A 468 6.14 -31.79 23.24
C CYS A 468 7.13 -32.78 23.86
N ASN A 469 6.74 -33.84 24.59
CA ASN A 469 7.80 -34.73 25.11
C ASN A 469 7.38 -36.13 25.55
N PRO A 470 7.49 -37.15 24.67
CA PRO A 470 7.53 -38.54 25.11
C PRO A 470 8.79 -38.85 25.95
N ASP A 471 9.91 -38.15 25.72
CA ASP A 471 11.24 -38.49 26.27
C ASP A 471 11.61 -37.82 27.60
N PHE A 472 10.72 -37.02 28.20
CA PHE A 472 11.00 -36.49 29.53
C PHE A 472 11.02 -37.63 30.55
N SER A 473 12.14 -37.79 31.26
CA SER A 473 12.21 -38.68 32.42
C SER A 473 11.12 -38.32 33.43
N ALA A 474 10.59 -39.33 34.13
CA ALA A 474 9.56 -39.12 35.14
C ALA A 474 9.97 -38.04 36.17
N GLU A 475 11.24 -38.02 36.55
CA GLU A 475 11.82 -37.03 37.45
C GLU A 475 11.75 -35.59 36.92
N ASN A 476 12.04 -35.35 35.64
CA ASN A 476 11.92 -34.01 35.06
C ASN A 476 10.46 -33.57 34.89
N LYS A 477 9.54 -34.53 34.71
CA LYS A 477 8.09 -34.26 34.72
C LYS A 477 7.64 -33.86 36.12
N GLU A 478 8.08 -34.59 37.14
CA GLU A 478 7.79 -34.30 38.54
C GLU A 478 8.37 -32.96 39.00
N ASN A 479 9.62 -32.64 38.63
CA ASN A 479 10.26 -31.37 38.99
C ASN A 479 9.53 -30.15 38.37
N LEU A 480 9.12 -30.26 37.10
CA LEU A 480 8.36 -29.17 36.46
C LEU A 480 6.96 -29.02 37.10
N VAL A 481 6.30 -30.13 37.41
CA VAL A 481 5.00 -30.12 38.10
C VAL A 481 5.15 -29.51 39.48
N ALA A 482 6.16 -29.93 40.25
CA ALA A 482 6.45 -29.39 41.56
C ALA A 482 6.71 -27.88 41.49
N GLU A 483 7.41 -27.41 40.45
CA GLU A 483 7.67 -25.99 40.24
C GLU A 483 6.41 -25.20 39.87
N VAL A 484 5.56 -25.71 38.97
CA VAL A 484 4.26 -25.12 38.63
C VAL A 484 3.36 -25.07 39.86
N VAL A 485 3.29 -26.15 40.62
CA VAL A 485 2.51 -26.24 41.87
C VAL A 485 3.07 -25.29 42.93
N ARG A 486 4.40 -25.17 43.06
CA ARG A 486 5.07 -24.24 43.98
C ARG A 486 4.77 -22.78 43.61
N MET A 487 4.81 -22.44 42.32
CA MET A 487 4.42 -21.11 41.83
C MET A 487 2.94 -20.82 42.12
N VAL A 488 2.05 -21.78 41.86
CA VAL A 488 0.62 -21.68 42.18
C VAL A 488 0.39 -21.52 43.68
N LYS A 489 1.16 -22.21 44.54
CA LYS A 489 1.12 -22.06 46.00
C LYS A 489 1.64 -20.70 46.49
N SER A 490 2.70 -20.18 45.88
CA SER A 490 3.34 -18.91 46.28
C SER A 490 2.45 -17.69 45.99
N TYR A 491 1.58 -17.81 45.00
CA TYR A 491 0.48 -16.90 44.77
C TYR A 491 -0.63 -17.27 45.76
N ARG A 492 -0.90 -16.47 46.80
CA ARG A 492 -2.02 -16.70 47.74
C ARG A 492 -3.36 -16.71 46.99
N MET A 493 -3.68 -17.86 46.40
CA MET A 493 -4.96 -18.17 45.80
C MET A 493 -5.83 -18.64 46.95
N GLU A 494 -6.72 -17.78 47.44
CA GLU A 494 -7.59 -18.11 48.56
C GLU A 494 -8.55 -19.28 48.27
N ASN A 495 -8.58 -19.86 47.06
CA ASN A 495 -9.39 -21.05 46.77
C ASN A 495 -8.73 -21.98 45.73
N GLY A 496 -8.31 -23.18 46.14
CA GLY A 496 -7.81 -24.25 45.25
C GLY A 496 -8.82 -24.70 44.15
N GLU A 497 -10.08 -24.28 44.27
CA GLU A 497 -11.16 -24.44 43.28
C GLU A 497 -10.83 -23.86 41.89
N ASP A 498 -10.08 -22.76 41.82
CA ASP A 498 -9.84 -22.08 40.54
C ASP A 498 -8.73 -22.73 39.72
N ALA A 499 -7.66 -23.21 40.37
CA ALA A 499 -6.64 -24.04 39.73
C ALA A 499 -7.27 -25.33 39.20
N LYS A 500 -8.15 -25.96 39.98
CA LYS A 500 -8.94 -27.13 39.54
C LYS A 500 -9.75 -26.83 38.28
N ARG A 501 -10.53 -25.75 38.24
CA ARG A 501 -11.36 -25.40 37.07
C ARG A 501 -10.54 -25.18 35.80
N VAL A 502 -9.34 -24.62 35.95
CA VAL A 502 -8.41 -24.40 34.84
C VAL A 502 -7.93 -25.73 34.26
N PHE A 503 -7.43 -26.66 35.09
CA PHE A 503 -6.97 -27.96 34.61
C PHE A 503 -8.12 -28.85 34.11
N LEU A 504 -9.31 -28.77 34.71
CA LEU A 504 -10.52 -29.42 34.17
C LEU A 504 -10.91 -28.88 32.78
N HIS A 505 -10.73 -27.58 32.53
CA HIS A 505 -10.95 -26.99 31.21
C HIS A 505 -9.97 -27.55 30.18
N VAL A 506 -8.69 -27.66 30.54
CA VAL A 506 -7.66 -28.30 29.70
C VAL A 506 -8.03 -29.75 29.38
N ILE A 507 -8.39 -30.54 30.39
CA ILE A 507 -8.79 -31.95 30.20
C ILE A 507 -9.96 -32.04 29.20
N SER A 508 -10.94 -31.13 29.30
CA SER A 508 -12.08 -31.10 28.38
C SER A 508 -11.75 -30.73 26.94
N LYS A 509 -10.59 -30.10 26.69
CA LYS A 509 -10.15 -29.65 25.36
C LYS A 509 -9.03 -30.53 24.78
N GLY A 510 -8.31 -31.27 25.63
CA GLY A 510 -7.28 -32.22 25.22
C GLY A 510 -7.87 -33.40 24.46
N ARG A 511 -7.41 -33.62 23.22
CA ARG A 511 -7.87 -34.73 22.36
C ARG A 511 -7.09 -36.04 22.56
N SER A 512 -5.95 -36.00 23.27
CA SER A 512 -5.12 -37.18 23.53
C SER A 512 -5.48 -37.84 24.87
N PRO A 513 -5.60 -39.19 24.93
CA PRO A 513 -5.82 -39.93 26.18
C PRO A 513 -4.75 -39.64 27.25
N ASP A 514 -3.48 -39.48 26.85
CA ASP A 514 -2.39 -39.18 27.78
C ASP A 514 -2.54 -37.78 28.40
N ALA A 515 -3.09 -36.84 27.61
CA ALA A 515 -3.38 -35.50 28.08
C ALA A 515 -4.48 -35.49 29.15
N GLN A 516 -5.52 -36.30 28.95
CA GLN A 516 -6.62 -36.44 29.90
C GLN A 516 -6.16 -37.15 31.18
N ASN A 517 -5.38 -38.24 31.07
CA ASN A 517 -4.91 -39.01 32.22
C ASN A 517 -4.01 -38.21 33.16
N PHE A 518 -3.05 -37.45 32.62
CA PHE A 518 -2.21 -36.59 33.46
C PHE A 518 -2.96 -35.38 33.98
N GLY A 519 -3.86 -34.77 33.21
CA GLY A 519 -4.70 -33.70 33.73
C GLY A 519 -5.51 -34.19 34.94
N ASN A 520 -6.06 -35.40 34.86
CA ASN A 520 -6.73 -36.05 35.99
C ASN A 520 -5.76 -36.29 37.16
N TRP A 521 -4.53 -36.72 36.90
CA TRP A 521 -3.51 -36.89 37.93
C TRP A 521 -3.12 -35.56 38.60
N VAL A 522 -2.89 -34.48 37.86
CA VAL A 522 -2.58 -33.15 38.44
C VAL A 522 -3.76 -32.63 39.25
N VAL A 523 -4.99 -32.78 38.76
CA VAL A 523 -6.19 -32.45 39.55
C VAL A 523 -6.22 -33.29 40.83
N SER A 524 -5.85 -34.57 40.80
CA SER A 524 -5.79 -35.41 42.01
C SER A 524 -4.71 -34.94 43.00
N GLN A 525 -3.55 -34.51 42.51
CA GLN A 525 -2.48 -33.98 43.36
C GLN A 525 -2.92 -32.66 44.01
N ILE A 526 -3.57 -31.76 43.24
CA ILE A 526 -4.14 -30.52 43.78
C ILE A 526 -5.19 -30.82 44.87
N MET A 527 -6.02 -31.85 44.69
CA MET A 527 -7.01 -32.27 45.70
C MET A 527 -6.35 -32.79 46.98
N GLN A 528 -5.40 -33.73 46.85
CA GLN A 528 -4.68 -34.31 47.99
C GLN A 528 -3.96 -33.23 48.81
N MET A 529 -3.37 -32.25 48.13
CA MET A 529 -2.64 -31.16 48.78
C MET A 529 -3.56 -30.13 49.46
N GLY A 530 -4.77 -29.91 48.93
CA GLY A 530 -5.79 -29.08 49.56
C GLY A 530 -6.27 -29.69 50.88
N GLU A 531 -6.49 -31.01 50.87
CA GLU A 531 -6.85 -31.79 52.06
C GLU A 531 -5.74 -31.76 53.12
N GLU A 532 -4.47 -31.96 52.73
CA GLU A 532 -3.32 -31.88 53.64
C GLU A 532 -3.22 -30.51 54.34
N SER A 533 -3.39 -29.41 53.58
CA SER A 533 -3.35 -28.06 54.13
C SER A 533 -4.52 -27.73 55.08
N ALA A 534 -5.68 -28.36 54.87
CA ALA A 534 -6.83 -28.26 55.78
C ALA A 534 -6.58 -29.05 57.08
N THR A 535 -6.01 -30.25 56.98
CA THR A 535 -5.62 -31.04 58.17
C THR A 535 -4.49 -30.41 58.98
N ASP A 536 -3.52 -29.73 58.36
CA ASP A 536 -2.47 -29.01 59.09
C ASP A 536 -3.00 -27.71 59.73
N ALA A 537 -4.01 -27.07 59.14
CA ALA A 537 -4.73 -25.97 59.77
C ALA A 537 -5.54 -26.45 60.99
N GLU A 538 -6.20 -27.61 60.90
CA GLU A 538 -6.93 -28.22 62.03
C GLU A 538 -6.00 -28.70 63.15
N ARG A 539 -4.83 -29.28 62.83
CA ARG A 539 -3.83 -29.70 63.83
C ARG A 539 -3.21 -28.55 64.60
N ASN A 540 -3.05 -27.38 63.97
CA ASN A 540 -2.52 -26.19 64.64
C ASN A 540 -3.55 -25.46 65.50
N VAL A 541 -4.83 -25.87 65.49
CA VAL A 541 -5.88 -25.33 66.37
C VAL A 541 -6.02 -26.13 67.68
N ILE A 542 -5.44 -27.33 67.77
CA ILE A 542 -5.50 -28.21 68.97
C ILE A 542 -4.17 -28.21 69.74
N VAL A 543 -3.60 -27.04 70.06
CA VAL A 543 -2.63 -26.86 71.17
C VAL A 543 -2.74 -25.42 71.68
N LEU A 544 -3.86 -25.08 72.31
CA LEU A 544 -3.96 -23.96 73.24
C LEU A 544 -5.01 -24.34 74.30
N ASP A 545 -4.55 -25.01 75.35
CA ASP A 545 -5.18 -25.03 76.67
C ASP A 545 -4.07 -24.78 77.71
#